data_AF-A0A257QMQ5-F1
#
_entry.id   AF-A0A257QMQ5-F1
#
_cell.length_a   1.000
_cell.length_b   1.000
_cell.length_c   1.000
_cell.angle_alpha   90.00
_cell.angle_beta   90.00
_cell.angle_gamma   90.00
#
_symmetry.space_group_name_H-M   'P 1'
#
loop_
_entity.id
_entity.type
_entity.pdbx_description
1 polymer ?
#
loop_
_entity_poly.entity_id
_entity_poly.type
_entity_poly.pdbx_seq_one_letter_code
_entity_poly.pdbx_strand_id
1 'polypeptide(L)'
;MAQIELILLQRVEKLGQMGEVVKVKPGYARNFLLPQAKAVRATKENRSRFERERVQLEALNLKRRGEAERVAERVQGLAVVLIRQAGDSGSLYGSVTARDIADGCVAGGLTVERSQVLLEQPIKMLGLSTVRVALHPEVTIQVTVNVARSPEEAEKQAKGEALTARDDEDEEPALDAEDATTED
;
A
#
# COMPACT_ATOMS: atom_id res chain seq x y z
N MET A 1 -1.22 24.86 -26.02
CA MET A 1 -0.43 24.94 -24.76
C MET A 1 1.00 24.53 -25.08
N ALA A 2 2.00 25.23 -24.54
CA ALA A 2 3.40 24.81 -24.69
C ALA A 2 3.61 23.43 -24.05
N GLN A 3 4.28 22.52 -24.75
CA GLN A 3 4.66 21.19 -24.25
C GLN A 3 6.19 21.13 -24.21
N ILE A 4 6.74 20.37 -23.26
CA ILE A 4 8.18 20.13 -23.13
C ILE A 4 8.44 18.67 -23.45
N GLU A 5 9.48 18.43 -24.24
CA GLU A 5 10.00 17.09 -24.52
C GLU A 5 11.01 16.67 -23.44
N LEU A 6 10.77 15.49 -22.85
CA LEU A 6 11.62 14.89 -21.83
C LEU A 6 11.98 13.46 -22.22
N ILE A 7 13.16 13.02 -21.81
CA ILE A 7 13.61 11.62 -21.89
C ILE A 7 13.42 11.01 -20.51
N LEU A 8 12.69 9.89 -20.42
CA LEU A 8 12.46 9.20 -19.16
C LEU A 8 13.70 8.42 -18.72
N LEU A 9 14.15 8.64 -17.48
CA LEU A 9 15.25 7.90 -16.86
C LEU A 9 14.77 6.64 -16.13
N GLN A 10 13.49 6.59 -15.78
CA GLN A 10 12.83 5.45 -15.18
C GLN A 10 11.41 5.36 -15.69
N ARG A 11 10.79 4.19 -15.54
CA ARG A 11 9.36 4.01 -15.82
C ARG A 11 8.53 4.94 -14.95
N VAL A 12 7.52 5.57 -15.55
CA VAL A 12 6.53 6.39 -14.85
C VAL A 12 5.14 5.91 -15.24
N GLU A 13 4.30 5.64 -14.24
CA GLU A 13 2.91 5.25 -14.49
C GLU A 13 2.19 6.27 -15.37
N LYS A 14 1.46 5.78 -16.38
CA LYS A 14 0.68 6.58 -17.34
C LYS A 14 1.51 7.48 -18.29
N LEU A 15 2.85 7.40 -18.27
CA LEU A 15 3.70 8.20 -19.14
C LEU A 15 4.45 7.38 -20.19
N GLY A 16 5.17 6.33 -19.78
CA GLY A 16 6.01 5.57 -20.69
C GLY A 16 7.12 4.77 -19.99
N GLN A 17 7.94 4.12 -20.81
CA GLN A 17 9.09 3.32 -20.35
C GLN A 17 10.38 4.14 -20.27
N MET A 18 11.41 3.56 -19.64
CA MET A 18 12.74 4.16 -19.60
C MET A 18 13.29 4.36 -21.02
N GLY A 19 13.85 5.55 -21.29
CA GLY A 19 14.43 5.93 -22.58
C GLY A 19 13.45 6.51 -23.59
N GLU A 20 12.16 6.51 -23.29
CA GLU A 20 11.15 7.10 -24.17
C GLU A 20 11.18 8.63 -24.12
N VAL A 21 10.99 9.26 -25.29
CA VAL A 21 10.84 10.71 -25.42
C VAL A 21 9.37 11.07 -25.34
N VAL A 22 8.96 11.72 -24.26
CA VAL A 22 7.56 12.05 -23.98
C VAL A 22 7.32 13.56 -23.99
N LYS A 23 6.13 13.97 -24.43
CA LYS A 23 5.67 15.37 -24.44
C LYS A 23 4.75 15.61 -23.26
N VAL A 24 5.14 16.49 -22.35
CA VAL A 24 4.38 16.79 -21.12
C VAL A 24 4.13 18.29 -20.96
N LYS A 25 3.16 18.64 -20.11
CA LYS A 25 2.93 20.04 -19.71
C LYS A 25 4.11 20.57 -18.87
N PRO A 26 4.55 21.83 -19.05
CA PRO A 26 5.67 22.43 -18.33
C PRO A 26 5.58 22.34 -16.81
N GLY A 27 4.36 22.45 -16.25
CA GLY A 27 4.15 22.34 -14.80
C GLY A 27 4.47 20.94 -14.26
N TYR A 28 4.07 19.90 -14.99
CA TYR A 28 4.35 18.51 -14.60
C TYR A 28 5.85 18.18 -14.70
N ALA A 29 6.52 18.66 -15.75
CA ALA A 29 7.97 18.56 -15.89
C ALA A 29 8.71 19.21 -14.71
N ARG A 30 8.35 20.46 -14.38
CA ARG A 30 9.07 21.30 -13.41
C ARG A 30 8.85 20.89 -11.96
N ASN A 31 7.64 20.44 -11.61
CA ASN A 31 7.27 20.18 -10.22
C ASN A 31 7.44 18.71 -9.82
N PHE A 32 7.40 17.78 -10.78
CA PHE A 32 7.41 16.35 -10.49
C PHE A 32 8.58 15.62 -11.13
N LEU A 33 8.71 15.66 -12.47
CA LEU A 33 9.65 14.79 -13.17
C LEU A 33 11.12 15.22 -13.02
N LEU A 34 11.42 16.51 -13.16
CA LEU A 34 12.78 17.03 -13.08
C LEU A 34 13.34 17.01 -11.65
N PRO A 35 12.60 17.47 -10.60
CA PRO A 35 13.13 17.46 -9.23
C PRO A 35 13.35 16.05 -8.68
N GLN A 36 12.54 15.07 -9.10
CA GLN A 36 12.69 13.67 -8.69
C GLN A 36 13.67 12.88 -9.55
N ALA A 37 14.40 13.53 -10.46
CA ALA A 37 15.33 12.90 -11.40
C ALA A 37 14.71 11.74 -12.22
N LYS A 38 13.39 11.79 -12.47
CA LYS A 38 12.68 10.76 -13.24
C LYS A 38 12.82 10.95 -14.74
N ALA A 39 13.16 12.16 -15.17
CA ALA A 39 13.32 12.51 -16.56
C ALA A 39 14.36 13.63 -16.74
N VAL A 40 14.91 13.74 -17.94
CA VAL A 40 15.82 14.83 -18.34
C VAL A 40 15.25 15.55 -19.57
N ARG A 41 15.58 16.83 -19.75
CA ARG A 41 15.16 17.57 -20.94
C ARG A 41 15.75 16.94 -22.20
N ALA A 42 14.96 16.83 -23.27
CA ALA A 42 15.37 16.19 -24.52
C ALA A 42 16.27 17.07 -25.40
N THR A 43 17.36 17.63 -24.85
CA THR A 43 18.38 18.36 -25.62
C THR A 43 19.31 17.39 -26.34
N LYS A 44 19.99 17.84 -27.40
CA LYS A 44 20.95 17.00 -28.16
C LYS A 44 22.05 16.42 -27.28
N GLU A 45 22.56 17.24 -26.36
CA GLU A 45 23.58 16.84 -25.38
C GLU A 45 23.07 15.74 -24.43
N ASN A 46 21.87 15.92 -23.87
CA ASN A 46 21.28 14.94 -22.95
C ASN A 46 20.93 13.61 -23.66
N ARG A 47 20.55 13.65 -24.94
CA ARG A 47 20.33 12.43 -25.73
C ARG A 47 21.61 11.62 -25.87
N SER A 48 22.71 12.25 -26.29
CA SER A 48 24.01 11.57 -26.41
C SER A 48 24.56 11.09 -25.06
N ARG A 49 24.34 11.85 -23.99
CA ARG A 49 24.66 11.41 -22.63
C ARG A 49 23.84 10.17 -22.22
N PHE A 50 22.53 10.21 -22.45
CA PHE A 50 21.64 9.08 -22.12
C PHE A 50 22.03 7.82 -22.89
N GLU A 51 22.37 7.92 -24.18
CA GLU A 51 22.80 6.76 -24.97
C GLU A 51 24.06 6.09 -24.40
N ARG A 52 25.03 6.88 -23.90
CA ARG A 52 26.24 6.36 -23.24
C ARG A 52 25.93 5.71 -21.89
N GLU A 53 25.02 6.30 -21.13
CA GLU A 53 24.63 5.81 -19.80
C GLU A 53 23.55 4.72 -19.85
N ARG A 54 22.93 4.48 -21.01
CA ARG A 54 21.76 3.60 -21.17
C ARG A 54 22.00 2.21 -20.61
N VAL A 55 23.12 1.61 -20.99
CA VAL A 55 23.50 0.25 -20.58
C VAL A 55 23.69 0.17 -19.06
N GLN A 56 24.28 1.20 -18.45
CA GLN A 56 24.49 1.26 -17.01
C GLN A 56 23.17 1.44 -16.26
N LEU A 57 22.30 2.35 -16.73
CA LEU A 57 20.99 2.59 -16.15
C LEU A 57 20.08 1.36 -16.25
N GLU A 58 20.12 0.65 -17.37
CA GLU A 58 19.37 -0.58 -17.59
C GLU A 58 19.85 -1.70 -16.66
N ALA A 59 21.16 -1.88 -16.52
CA ALA A 59 21.74 -2.85 -15.59
C ALA A 59 21.38 -2.54 -14.12
N LEU A 60 21.40 -1.26 -13.72
CA LEU A 60 20.99 -0.83 -12.38
C LEU A 60 19.49 -1.04 -12.16
N ASN A 61 18.66 -0.75 -13.15
CA ASN A 61 17.22 -0.96 -13.08
C ASN A 61 16.90 -2.45 -12.90
N LEU A 62 17.55 -3.33 -13.68
CA LEU A 62 17.35 -4.77 -13.59
C LEU A 62 17.74 -5.31 -12.20
N LYS A 63 18.86 -4.84 -11.64
CA LYS A 63 19.28 -5.22 -10.27
C LYS A 63 18.25 -4.80 -9.23
N ARG A 64 17.81 -3.54 -9.27
CA ARG A 64 16.79 -3.01 -8.34
C ARG A 64 15.45 -3.71 -8.48
N ARG A 65 15.05 -4.05 -9.71
CA ARG A 65 13.85 -4.84 -9.96
C ARG A 65 13.95 -6.22 -9.33
N GLY A 66 15.07 -6.92 -9.54
CA GLY A 66 15.28 -8.24 -8.94
C GLY A 66 15.40 -8.22 -7.40
N GLU A 67 15.87 -7.12 -6.80
CA GLU A 67 15.79 -6.91 -5.35
C GLU A 67 14.34 -6.71 -4.89
N ALA A 68 13.58 -5.89 -5.60
CA ALA A 68 12.18 -5.62 -5.29
C ALA A 68 11.29 -6.86 -5.47
N GLU A 69 11.52 -7.69 -6.49
CA GLU A 69 10.83 -8.97 -6.71
C GLU A 69 11.09 -9.94 -5.54
N ARG A 70 12.34 -10.08 -5.11
CA ARG A 70 12.69 -10.92 -3.93
C ARG A 70 12.02 -10.43 -2.65
N VAL A 71 11.93 -9.11 -2.45
CA VAL A 71 11.20 -8.56 -1.31
C VAL A 71 9.70 -8.83 -1.47
N ALA A 72 9.14 -8.61 -2.65
CA ALA A 72 7.72 -8.86 -2.94
C ALA A 72 7.31 -10.29 -2.64
N GLU A 73 8.11 -11.28 -3.05
CA GLU A 73 7.87 -12.70 -2.76
C GLU A 73 7.87 -12.99 -1.25
N ARG A 74 8.81 -12.39 -0.51
CA ARG A 74 8.91 -12.58 0.95
C ARG A 74 7.72 -12.02 1.73
N VAL A 75 7.10 -10.96 1.22
CA VAL A 75 6.01 -10.24 1.90
C VAL A 75 4.67 -10.42 1.19
N GLN A 76 4.57 -11.39 0.28
CA GLN A 76 3.34 -11.69 -0.44
C GLN A 76 2.28 -12.18 0.55
N GLY A 77 1.13 -11.50 0.57
CA GLY A 77 0.06 -11.82 1.52
C GLY A 77 0.23 -11.21 2.91
N LEU A 78 1.15 -10.26 3.08
CA LEU A 78 1.27 -9.51 4.33
C LEU A 78 -0.07 -8.86 4.69
N ALA A 79 -0.55 -9.16 5.90
CA ALA A 79 -1.69 -8.52 6.50
C ALA A 79 -1.21 -7.57 7.61
N VAL A 80 -1.62 -6.31 7.54
CA VAL A 80 -1.28 -5.28 8.52
C VAL A 80 -2.52 -4.99 9.34
N VAL A 81 -2.46 -5.25 10.65
CA VAL A 81 -3.54 -4.95 11.58
C VAL A 81 -3.34 -3.55 12.15
N LEU A 82 -4.37 -2.71 12.02
CA LEU A 82 -4.38 -1.34 12.55
C LEU A 82 -5.55 -1.18 13.51
N ILE A 83 -5.23 -0.91 14.77
CA ILE A 83 -6.24 -0.70 15.82
C ILE A 83 -6.59 0.78 15.89
N ARG A 84 -7.88 1.10 15.71
CA ARG A 84 -8.41 2.46 15.73
C ARG A 84 -9.80 2.51 16.35
N GLN A 85 -10.11 3.62 17.02
CA GLN A 85 -11.45 3.85 17.56
C GLN A 85 -12.44 4.15 16.41
N ALA A 86 -13.60 3.52 16.50
CA ALA A 86 -14.72 3.68 15.58
C ALA A 86 -16.03 3.80 16.37
N GLY A 87 -17.01 4.48 15.78
CA GLY A 87 -18.38 4.49 16.28
C GLY A 87 -19.13 3.20 15.94
N ASP A 88 -20.33 3.06 16.48
CA ASP A 88 -21.14 1.83 16.39
C ASP A 88 -21.53 1.46 14.95
N SER A 89 -21.57 2.44 14.05
CA SER A 89 -21.81 2.24 12.61
C SER A 89 -20.59 1.71 11.84
N GLY A 90 -19.46 1.47 12.51
CA GLY A 90 -18.21 1.03 11.89
C GLY A 90 -17.42 2.16 11.21
N SER A 91 -17.87 3.41 11.33
CA SER A 91 -17.11 4.58 10.89
C SER A 91 -16.01 4.94 11.90
N LEU A 92 -14.79 5.14 11.42
CA LEU A 92 -13.64 5.54 12.22
C LEU A 92 -13.77 7.00 12.67
N TYR A 93 -13.40 7.29 13.93
CA TYR A 93 -13.31 8.69 14.41
C TYR A 93 -12.14 9.44 13.76
N GLY A 94 -11.12 8.71 13.31
CA GLY A 94 -10.01 9.21 12.51
C GLY A 94 -10.02 8.63 11.10
N SER A 95 -8.95 8.85 10.36
CA SER A 95 -8.72 8.20 9.07
C SER A 95 -7.40 7.48 9.08
N VAL A 96 -7.36 6.27 8.52
CA VAL A 96 -6.10 5.57 8.27
C VAL A 96 -5.49 6.14 6.99
N THR A 97 -4.28 6.66 7.13
CA THR A 97 -3.54 7.30 6.05
C THR A 97 -2.44 6.38 5.52
N ALA A 98 -1.84 6.79 4.39
CA ALA A 98 -0.66 6.11 3.84
C ALA A 98 0.51 6.02 4.85
N ARG A 99 0.58 6.93 5.82
CA ARG A 99 1.60 6.89 6.88
C ARG A 99 1.35 5.74 7.85
N ASP A 100 0.13 5.61 8.34
CA ASP A 100 -0.23 4.53 9.28
C ASP A 100 0.00 3.14 8.65
N ILE A 101 -0.31 3.01 7.36
CA ILE A 101 -0.09 1.77 6.61
C ILE A 101 1.41 1.50 6.44
N ALA A 102 2.22 2.52 6.11
CA ALA A 102 3.66 2.36 6.00
C ALA A 102 4.29 1.94 7.34
N ASP A 103 3.90 2.58 8.45
CA ASP A 103 4.37 2.26 9.79
C ASP A 103 3.97 0.81 10.18
N GLY A 104 2.75 0.39 9.84
CA GLY A 104 2.30 -0.99 10.05
C GLY A 104 3.03 -2.02 9.17
N CYS A 105 3.34 -1.69 7.92
CA CYS A 105 4.18 -2.52 7.05
C CYS A 105 5.60 -2.69 7.64
N VAL A 106 6.18 -1.63 8.20
CA VAL A 106 7.50 -1.67 8.84
C VAL A 106 7.49 -2.62 10.04
N ALA A 107 6.43 -2.57 10.86
CA ALA A 107 6.23 -3.51 11.96
C ALA A 107 6.10 -4.97 11.47
N GLY A 108 5.48 -5.17 10.30
CA GLY A 108 5.38 -6.47 9.62
C GLY A 108 6.65 -6.93 8.89
N GLY A 109 7.78 -6.23 9.04
CA GLY A 109 9.06 -6.59 8.44
C GLY A 109 9.27 -6.09 7.01
N LEU A 110 8.39 -5.21 6.50
CA LEU A 110 8.51 -4.57 5.20
C LEU A 110 8.85 -3.08 5.37
N THR A 111 10.10 -2.70 5.12
CA THR A 111 10.51 -1.29 5.16
C THR A 111 10.00 -0.55 3.92
N VAL A 112 8.96 0.26 4.08
CA VAL A 112 8.37 1.09 3.02
C VAL A 112 8.12 2.52 3.49
N GLU A 113 8.23 3.46 2.55
CA GLU A 113 7.92 4.86 2.78
C GLU A 113 6.45 5.18 2.44
N ARG A 114 5.90 6.24 3.05
CA ARG A 114 4.52 6.71 2.76
C ARG A 114 4.26 6.99 1.27
N SER A 115 5.29 7.36 0.51
CA SER A 115 5.20 7.65 -0.93
C SER A 115 5.07 6.38 -1.80
N GLN A 116 5.41 5.23 -1.24
CA GLN A 116 5.29 3.93 -1.90
C GLN A 116 3.89 3.33 -1.70
N VAL A 117 3.13 3.79 -0.71
CA VAL A 117 1.75 3.36 -0.46
C VAL A 117 0.81 4.09 -1.42
N LEU A 118 0.21 3.35 -2.35
CA LEU A 118 -0.73 3.87 -3.34
C LEU A 118 -2.15 3.86 -2.76
N LEU A 119 -2.46 4.91 -1.99
CA LEU A 119 -3.77 5.11 -1.39
C LEU A 119 -4.50 6.27 -2.08
N GLU A 120 -5.62 5.99 -2.74
CA GLU A 120 -6.42 7.02 -3.43
C GLU A 120 -7.26 7.85 -2.46
N GLN A 121 -7.84 7.19 -1.46
CA GLN A 121 -8.66 7.82 -0.43
C GLN A 121 -8.29 7.24 0.94
N PRO A 122 -8.21 8.07 2.00
CA PRO A 122 -8.02 7.57 3.36
C PRO A 122 -9.12 6.60 3.77
N ILE A 123 -8.77 5.54 4.50
CA ILE A 123 -9.75 4.55 4.97
C ILE A 123 -10.46 5.13 6.19
N LYS A 124 -11.79 5.12 6.15
CA LYS A 124 -12.68 5.70 7.18
C LYS A 124 -13.65 4.69 7.80
N MET A 125 -13.56 3.43 7.39
CA MET A 125 -14.43 2.35 7.85
C MET A 125 -13.58 1.23 8.44
N LEU A 126 -14.13 0.51 9.40
CA LEU A 126 -13.58 -0.75 9.88
C LEU A 126 -13.64 -1.82 8.78
N GLY A 127 -12.77 -2.82 8.91
CA GLY A 127 -12.73 -4.02 8.08
C GLY A 127 -11.46 -4.15 7.24
N LEU A 128 -11.53 -5.11 6.31
CA LEU A 128 -10.43 -5.48 5.43
C LEU A 128 -10.41 -4.60 4.18
N SER A 129 -9.29 -3.93 3.94
CA SER A 129 -9.06 -3.10 2.77
C SER A 129 -7.78 -3.52 2.06
N THR A 130 -7.84 -3.78 0.78
CA THR A 130 -6.64 -4.10 -0.02
C THR A 130 -5.99 -2.82 -0.52
N VAL A 131 -4.72 -2.60 -0.15
CA VAL A 131 -3.95 -1.42 -0.55
C VAL A 131 -2.75 -1.85 -1.38
N ARG A 132 -2.47 -1.10 -2.45
CA ARG A 132 -1.31 -1.36 -3.31
C ARG A 132 -0.08 -0.65 -2.77
N VAL A 133 1.06 -1.34 -2.73
CA VAL A 133 2.35 -0.79 -2.32
C VAL A 133 3.36 -1.00 -3.44
N ALA A 134 3.94 0.10 -3.93
CA ALA A 134 4.92 0.12 -5.01
C ALA A 134 6.34 0.03 -4.46
N LEU A 135 6.95 -1.16 -4.53
CA LEU A 135 8.35 -1.37 -4.12
C LEU A 135 9.32 -0.84 -5.18
N HIS A 136 8.95 -1.01 -6.46
CA HIS A 136 9.69 -0.53 -7.62
C HIS A 136 8.70 -0.06 -8.68
N PRO A 137 9.07 0.82 -9.64
CA PRO A 137 8.17 1.25 -10.71
C PRO A 137 7.55 0.12 -11.56
N GLU A 138 8.11 -1.09 -11.49
CA GLU A 138 7.62 -2.29 -12.18
C GLU A 138 7.07 -3.36 -11.22
N VAL A 139 7.24 -3.19 -9.90
CA VAL A 139 6.88 -4.20 -8.90
C VAL A 139 5.98 -3.56 -7.86
N THR A 140 4.71 -3.97 -7.91
CA THR A 140 3.67 -3.54 -6.98
C THR A 140 3.08 -4.76 -6.30
N ILE A 141 2.94 -4.70 -4.98
CA ILE A 141 2.31 -5.74 -4.17
C ILE A 141 0.96 -5.27 -3.64
N GLN A 142 0.10 -6.22 -3.31
CA GLN A 142 -1.14 -5.97 -2.59
C GLN A 142 -0.92 -6.35 -1.12
N VAL A 143 -1.24 -5.41 -0.23
CA VAL A 143 -1.18 -5.59 1.22
C VAL A 143 -2.61 -5.50 1.76
N THR A 144 -2.99 -6.47 2.57
CA THR A 144 -4.31 -6.46 3.22
C THR A 144 -4.21 -5.64 4.50
N VAL A 145 -4.90 -4.52 4.56
CA VAL A 145 -4.98 -3.68 5.75
C VAL A 145 -6.25 -4.06 6.50
N ASN A 146 -6.09 -4.59 7.70
CA ASN A 146 -7.18 -4.96 8.57
C ASN A 146 -7.38 -3.88 9.64
N VAL A 147 -8.50 -3.14 9.59
CA VAL A 147 -8.79 -2.07 10.55
C VAL A 147 -9.85 -2.53 11.54
N ALA A 148 -9.50 -2.61 12.83
CA ALA A 148 -10.34 -3.14 13.90
C ALA A 148 -10.34 -2.23 15.14
N ARG A 149 -11.32 -2.40 16.04
CA ARG A 149 -11.35 -1.70 17.34
C ARG A 149 -10.50 -2.39 18.40
N SER A 150 -10.33 -3.71 18.29
CA SER A 150 -9.52 -4.52 19.21
C SER A 150 -8.69 -5.57 18.45
N PRO A 151 -7.62 -6.12 19.08
CA PRO A 151 -6.85 -7.23 18.52
C PRO A 151 -7.72 -8.48 18.26
N GLU A 152 -8.66 -8.76 19.16
CA GLU A 152 -9.57 -9.91 19.05
C GLU A 152 -10.52 -9.78 17.85
N GLU A 153 -11.05 -8.58 17.62
CA GLU A 153 -11.89 -8.29 16.45
C GLU A 153 -11.08 -8.41 15.14
N ALA A 154 -9.80 -8.02 15.16
CA ALA A 154 -8.92 -8.20 14.02
C ALA A 154 -8.71 -9.68 13.66
N GLU A 155 -8.57 -10.55 14.66
CA GLU A 155 -8.45 -12.00 14.45
C GLU A 155 -9.73 -12.62 13.89
N LYS A 156 -10.90 -12.21 14.40
CA LYS A 156 -12.22 -12.64 13.88
C LYS A 156 -12.38 -12.23 12.40
N GLN A 157 -12.04 -10.98 12.08
CA GLN A 157 -12.07 -10.48 10.70
C GLN A 157 -11.10 -11.25 9.78
N ALA A 158 -9.91 -11.60 10.28
CA ALA A 158 -8.94 -12.38 9.51
C ALA A 158 -9.40 -13.82 9.23
N LYS A 159 -10.22 -14.41 10.12
CA LYS A 159 -10.81 -15.76 9.96
C LYS A 159 -12.04 -15.77 9.06
N GLY A 160 -12.52 -14.62 8.59
CA GLY A 160 -13.66 -14.52 7.69
C GLY A 160 -15.02 -14.63 8.38
N GLU A 161 -15.05 -14.54 9.71
CA GLU A 161 -16.32 -14.38 10.44
C GLU A 161 -16.83 -12.96 10.20
N ALA A 162 -17.89 -12.86 9.39
CA ALA A 162 -18.57 -11.60 9.14
C ALA A 162 -19.12 -11.05 10.45
N LEU A 163 -18.81 -9.78 10.72
CA LEU A 163 -19.44 -9.01 11.79
C LEU A 163 -20.94 -8.88 11.45
N THR A 164 -21.76 -9.85 11.83
CA THR A 164 -23.19 -9.61 11.99
C THR A 164 -23.32 -8.74 13.23
N ALA A 165 -23.77 -7.50 13.05
CA ALA A 165 -24.12 -6.60 14.12
C ALA A 165 -25.25 -7.19 14.96
N ARG A 166 -24.89 -8.00 15.97
CA ARG A 166 -25.65 -8.41 17.16
C ARG A 166 -24.67 -8.96 18.20
N ASP A 167 -23.85 -8.07 18.76
CA ASP A 167 -23.27 -8.30 20.09
C ASP A 167 -24.06 -7.46 21.12
N ASP A 168 -25.39 -7.45 20.98
CA ASP A 168 -26.36 -6.90 21.93
C ASP A 168 -27.60 -7.81 21.97
N GLU A 169 -27.41 -9.12 22.21
CA GLU A 169 -28.51 -9.99 22.67
C GLU A 169 -27.96 -10.87 23.81
N ASP A 170 -28.24 -10.40 25.04
CA ASP A 170 -28.51 -11.19 26.25
C ASP A 170 -27.35 -11.91 26.95
N GLU A 171 -26.54 -11.13 27.68
CA GLU A 171 -25.95 -11.62 28.94
C GLU A 171 -27.06 -11.63 30.02
N GLU A 172 -27.64 -12.82 30.22
CA GLU A 172 -28.44 -13.35 31.35
C GLU A 172 -29.92 -12.95 31.51
N PRO A 173 -30.81 -13.76 32.18
CA PRO A 173 -30.56 -14.96 33.03
C PRO A 173 -31.54 -16.16 32.85
N ALA A 174 -31.21 -17.35 33.39
CA ALA A 174 -32.13 -18.19 34.20
C ALA A 174 -31.52 -19.56 34.61
N LEU A 175 -31.19 -19.63 35.91
CA LEU A 175 -31.31 -20.77 36.83
C LEU A 175 -32.35 -21.84 36.41
N ASP A 176 -31.98 -23.12 36.30
CA ASP A 176 -32.05 -24.11 37.40
C ASP A 176 -31.97 -25.58 36.91
N ALA A 177 -31.16 -26.35 37.65
CA ALA A 177 -31.25 -27.76 38.02
C ALA A 177 -31.37 -28.86 36.94
N GLU A 178 -30.32 -29.70 36.83
CA GLU A 178 -30.46 -31.16 37.00
C GLU A 178 -29.20 -31.72 37.69
N ASP A 179 -29.22 -31.74 39.03
CA ASP A 179 -28.32 -32.58 39.83
C ASP A 179 -28.89 -34.01 39.81
N ALA A 180 -28.26 -34.88 39.02
CA ALA A 180 -28.58 -36.30 39.01
C ALA A 180 -27.65 -37.07 39.98
N THR A 181 -28.27 -37.57 41.06
CA THR A 181 -28.06 -38.89 41.69
C THR A 181 -26.72 -39.24 42.35
N THR A 182 -26.77 -39.49 43.68
CA THR A 182 -26.19 -40.69 44.37
C THR A 182 -26.91 -40.81 45.72
N GLU A 183 -27.87 -41.71 45.95
CA GLU A 183 -27.70 -43.06 46.56
C GLU A 183 -26.58 -43.18 47.62
N ASP A 184 -26.93 -43.12 48.91
CA ASP A 184 -26.79 -44.19 49.93
C ASP A 184 -27.35 -43.71 51.28
#